data_AF-A0A7W0Q8F4-F1
#
_entry.id   AF-A0A7W0Q8F4-F1
#
_cell.length_a   1.000
_cell.length_b   1.000
_cell.length_c   1.000
_cell.angle_alpha   90.00
_cell.angle_beta   90.00
_cell.angle_gamma   90.00
#
_symmetry.space_group_name_H-M   'P 1'
#
loop_
_entity.id
_entity.type
_entity.pdbx_description
1 polymer ?
#
loop_
_entity_poly.entity_id
_entity_poly.type
_entity_poly.pdbx_seq_one_letter_code
_entity_poly.pdbx_strand_id
1 'polypeptide(L)' 'MVRAEEHIQELLKLPVEDRANAAKLLLDSLDGEADPDAEGEWALEIERRLAKIEAGEAKLVPMDEAVTRLHRAARGR' A
#
# COMPACT_ATOMS: atom_id res chain seq x y z
N MET A 1 8.06 -12.37 27.21
CA MET A 1 7.60 -11.64 26.00
C MET A 1 6.43 -10.79 26.45
N VAL A 2 6.52 -9.46 26.31
CA VAL A 2 5.40 -8.56 26.62
C VAL A 2 4.37 -8.69 25.50
N ARG A 3 3.09 -8.73 25.84
CA ARG A 3 2.02 -8.86 24.84
C ARG A 3 1.75 -7.50 24.19
N ALA A 4 1.40 -7.47 22.91
CA ALA A 4 1.11 -6.22 22.20
C ALA A 4 0.00 -5.41 22.89
N GLU A 5 -0.98 -6.11 23.46
CA GLU A 5 -2.10 -5.54 24.21
C GLU A 5 -1.65 -4.75 25.44
N GLU A 6 -0.54 -5.14 26.08
CA GLU A 6 -0.01 -4.50 27.28
C GLU A 6 0.60 -3.12 26.95
N HIS A 7 1.16 -2.93 25.75
CA HIS A 7 1.68 -1.64 25.28
C HIS A 7 0.62 -0.74 24.65
N ILE A 8 -0.41 -1.32 24.03
CA ILE A 8 -1.51 -0.56 23.43
C ILE A 8 -2.23 0.30 24.47
N GLN A 9 -2.41 -0.18 25.71
CA GLN A 9 -3.09 0.60 26.75
C GLN A 9 -2.38 1.91 27.09
N GLU A 10 -1.05 1.94 27.04
CA GLU A 10 -0.28 3.17 27.26
C GLU A 10 -0.34 4.10 26.04
N LEU A 11 -0.27 3.55 24.82
CA LEU A 11 -0.42 4.34 23.60
C LEU A 11 -1.81 4.99 23.52
N LEU A 12 -2.87 4.30 23.94
CA LEU A 12 -4.23 4.84 23.94
C LEU A 12 -4.44 6.03 24.88
N LYS A 13 -3.57 6.22 25.89
CA LYS A 13 -3.62 7.39 26.80
C LYS A 13 -3.02 8.65 26.16
N LEU A 14 -2.24 8.51 25.09
CA LEU A 14 -1.58 9.63 24.42
C LEU A 14 -2.59 10.47 23.62
N PRO A 15 -2.28 11.76 23.33
CA PRO A 15 -3.01 12.57 22.35
C PRO A 15 -3.10 11.89 20.98
N VAL A 16 -4.11 12.29 20.18
CA VAL A 16 -4.39 11.66 18.88
C VAL A 16 -3.20 11.74 17.91
N GLU A 17 -2.43 12.83 17.94
CA GLU A 17 -1.26 13.03 17.07
C GLU A 17 -0.14 12.04 17.42
N ASP A 18 0.15 11.86 18.70
CA ASP A 18 1.18 10.92 19.16
C ASP A 18 0.79 9.47 18.87
N ARG A 19 -0.51 9.14 18.97
CA ARG A 19 -1.00 7.81 18.56
C ARG A 19 -0.84 7.59 17.06
N ALA A 20 -1.13 8.59 16.23
CA ALA A 20 -0.93 8.50 14.79
C ALA A 20 0.55 8.31 14.43
N ASN A 21 1.44 9.03 15.12
CA ASN A 21 2.89 8.87 14.96
C ASN A 21 3.36 7.46 15.37
N ALA A 22 2.88 6.96 16.52
CA ALA A 22 3.20 5.60 16.96
C ALA A 22 2.68 4.54 15.98
N ALA A 23 1.47 4.70 15.46
CA ALA A 23 0.91 3.81 14.44
C ALA A 23 1.75 3.83 13.16
N LYS A 24 2.21 5.00 12.71
CA LYS A 24 3.11 5.12 11.56
C LYS A 24 4.42 4.39 11.81
N LEU A 25 5.08 4.60 12.95
CA LEU A 25 6.35 3.94 13.27
C LEU A 25 6.21 2.41 13.31
N LEU A 26 5.10 1.92 13.85
CA LEU A 26 4.80 0.49 13.84
C LEU A 26 4.58 -0.03 12.41
N LEU A 27 3.83 0.69 11.57
CA LEU A 27 3.65 0.36 10.16
C LEU A 27 5.00 0.33 9.42
N ASP A 28 5.83 1.36 9.57
CA ASP A 28 7.15 1.44 8.96
C ASP A 28 8.07 0.29 9.44
N SER A 29 7.89 -0.20 10.67
CA SER A 29 8.66 -1.36 11.19
C SER A 29 8.28 -2.70 10.54
N LEU A 30 7.13 -2.75 9.87
CA LEU A 30 6.70 -3.92 9.10
C LEU A 30 7.28 -3.93 7.69
N ASP A 31 7.81 -2.79 7.22
CA ASP A 31 8.47 -2.73 5.92
C ASP A 31 9.74 -3.59 5.98
N GLY A 32 9.76 -4.65 5.17
CA GLY A 32 10.92 -5.52 5.02
C GLY A 32 12.04 -4.85 4.24
N GLU A 33 13.12 -5.59 4.01
CA GLU A 33 14.15 -5.15 3.07
C GLU A 33 13.51 -4.89 1.69
N ALA A 34 13.84 -3.74 1.10
CA ALA A 34 13.40 -3.42 -0.25
C ALA A 34 13.98 -4.48 -1.20
N ASP A 35 13.10 -5.04 -2.04
CA ASP A 35 13.54 -5.92 -3.13
C ASP A 35 14.33 -5.06 -4.14
N PRO A 36 15.64 -5.31 -4.31
CA PRO A 36 16.48 -4.50 -5.18
C PRO A 36 16.07 -4.60 -6.65
N ASP A 37 15.38 -5.68 -7.04
CA ASP A 37 14.94 -5.92 -8.41
C ASP A 37 13.56 -5.31 -8.69
N ALA A 38 12.82 -4.89 -7.65
CA ALA A 38 11.47 -4.36 -7.79
C ALA A 38 11.38 -3.21 -8.80
N GLU A 39 12.28 -2.23 -8.71
CA GLU A 39 12.27 -1.08 -9.63
C GLU A 39 12.43 -1.51 -11.09
N GLY A 40 13.33 -2.46 -11.36
CA GLY A 40 13.56 -3.01 -12.70
C GLY A 40 12.37 -3.79 -13.23
N GLU A 41 11.80 -4.68 -12.41
CA GLU A 41 10.61 -5.46 -12.76
C GLU A 41 9.38 -4.56 -12.99
N TRP A 42 9.22 -3.50 -12.20
CA TRP A 42 8.17 -2.50 -12.39
C TRP A 42 8.34 -1.74 -13.71
N ALA A 43 9.57 -1.33 -14.06
CA ALA A 43 9.84 -0.68 -15.33
C ALA A 43 9.49 -1.60 -16.52
N LEU A 44 9.91 -2.87 -16.47
CA LEU A 44 9.57 -3.86 -17.49
C LEU A 44 8.06 -4.07 -17.62
N GLU A 45 7.34 -4.14 -16.50
CA GLU A 45 5.89 -4.29 -16.50
C GLU A 45 5.16 -3.07 -17.06
N ILE A 46 5.66 -1.85 -16.79
CA ILE A 46 5.12 -0.61 -17.37
C ILE A 46 5.26 -0.64 -18.89
N GLU A 47 6.45 -0.92 -19.42
CA GLU A 47 6.70 -1.01 -20.86
C GLU A 47 5.80 -2.07 -21.52
N ARG A 48 5.69 -3.25 -20.90
CA ARG A 48 4.81 -4.30 -21.39
C ARG A 48 3.33 -3.89 -21.41
N ARG A 49 2.86 -3.15 -20.40
CA ARG A 49 1.48 -2.65 -20.37
C ARG A 49 1.25 -1.56 -21.39
N LEU A 50 2.22 -0.66 -21.58
CA LEU A 50 2.15 0.39 -22.58
C LEU A 50 2.03 -0.20 -23.99
N ALA A 51 2.89 -1.16 -24.35
CA ALA A 51 2.85 -1.83 -25.65
C ALA A 51 1.48 -2.49 -25.92
N LYS A 52 0.85 -3.09 -24.90
CA LYS A 52 -0.50 -3.67 -25.03
C LYS A 52 -1.59 -2.63 -25.26
N ILE A 53 -1.44 -1.44 -24.67
CA ILE A 53 -2.37 -0.32 -24.90
C ILE A 53 -2.21 0.17 -26.34
N GLU A 54 -0.98 0.38 -26.79
CA GLU A 54 -0.67 0.85 -28.14
C GLU A 54 -1.11 -0.15 -29.22
N ALA A 55 -0.97 -1.45 -28.97
CA ALA A 55 -1.45 -2.52 -29.84
C ALA A 55 -2.98 -2.70 -29.82
N GLY A 56 -3.70 -2.01 -28.94
CA GLY A 56 -5.16 -2.16 -28.79
C GLY A 56 -5.59 -3.48 -28.13
N GLU A 57 -4.66 -4.21 -27.50
CA GLU A 57 -4.92 -5.48 -26.82
C GLU A 57 -5.43 -5.29 -25.39
N ALA A 58 -5.17 -4.11 -24.80
CA ALA A 58 -5.60 -3.79 -23.45
C ALA A 58 -7.10 -3.48 -23.38
N LYS A 59 -7.79 -4.11 -22.43
CA LYS A 59 -9.17 -3.72 -22.06
C LYS A 59 -9.11 -2.53 -21.11
N LEU A 60 -9.35 -1.35 -21.65
CA LEU A 60 -9.41 -0.11 -20.87
C LEU A 60 -10.78 0.06 -20.21
N VAL A 61 -10.79 0.70 -19.05
CA VAL A 61 -12.00 1.15 -18.37
C VAL A 61 -11.92 2.66 -18.15
N PRO A 62 -13.05 3.36 -18.05
CA PRO A 62 -13.07 4.75 -17.61
C PRO A 62 -12.35 4.94 -16.27
N MET A 63 -11.70 6.10 -16.10
CA MET A 63 -10.86 6.37 -14.94
C MET A 63 -11.65 6.42 -13.62
N ASP A 64 -12.86 6.97 -13.66
CA ASP A 64 -13.80 6.99 -12.53
C ASP A 64 -14.19 5.58 -12.06
N GLU A 65 -14.39 4.66 -13.02
CA GLU A 65 -14.61 3.26 -12.72
C GLU A 65 -13.37 2.61 -12.10
N ALA A 66 -12.18 2.86 -12.65
CA ALA A 66 -10.92 2.35 -12.12
C ALA A 66 -10.69 2.78 -10.66
N VAL A 67 -10.86 4.08 -10.36
CA VAL A 67 -10.74 4.63 -9.01
C VAL A 67 -11.75 4.02 -8.05
N THR A 68 -13.00 3.84 -8.50
CA THR A 68 -14.05 3.20 -7.70
C THR A 68 -13.68 1.77 -7.33
N ARG A 69 -13.16 0.99 -8.28
CA ARG A 69 -12.69 -0.39 -8.05
C ARG A 69 -11.51 -0.42 -7.08
N LEU A 70 -10.53 0.47 -7.24
CA LEU A 70 -9.37 0.59 -6.34
C LEU A 70 -9.79 0.91 -4.90
N HIS A 71 -10.67 1.90 -4.70
CA HIS A 71 -11.18 2.23 -3.37
C HIS A 71 -11.93 1.07 -2.72
N ARG A 72 -12.70 0.31 -3.50
CA ARG A 72 -13.39 -0.89 -2.99
C ARG A 72 -12.39 -1.96 -2.55
N ALA A 73 -11.36 -2.23 -3.36
CA ALA A 73 -10.34 -3.23 -3.06
C ALA A 73 -9.48 -2.84 -1.84
N ALA A 74 -9.17 -1.55 -1.69
CA ALA A 74 -8.38 -1.05 -0.56
C ALA A 74 -9.12 -1.14 0.78
N ARG A 75 -10.46 -1.09 0.79
CA ARG A 75 -11.29 -1.19 2.02
C ARG A 75 -11.56 -2.63 2.47
N GLY A 76 -11.24 -3.63 1.64
CA GLY A 76 -11.49 -5.05 1.92
C GLY A 76 -10.25 -5.83 2.40
N ARG A 77 -9.15 -5.13 2.69
CA ARG A 77 -7.93 -5.69 3.28
C ARG A 77 -7.82 -5.26 4.73
#